data_AF-A0A976IUU5-F1
#
_entry.id   AF-A0A976IUU5-F1
#
_cell.length_a   1.000
_cell.length_b   1.000
_cell.length_c   1.000
_cell.angle_alpha   90.00
_cell.angle_beta   90.00
_cell.angle_gamma   90.00
#
_symmetry.space_group_name_H-M   'P 1'
#
loop_
_entity.id
_entity.type
_entity.pdbx_description
1 polymer ?
#
loop_
_entity_poly.entity_id
_entity_poly.type
_entity_poly.pdbx_seq_one_letter_code
_entity_poly.pdbx_strand_id
1 'polypeptide(L)'
;MLKRILTTFSLGLILLSANPAHAQTMQIPEVGAFLPSIVDVKPGKLSPVDGLWSISSLDKVVRIDRGRIYAIEGWNHLLVFKIKPGMVVIKQFKEEGQGMYTGQDLPLQGPLKAMLTGDRILDVTVAGAMGEVRYQMIPQQLDDPDAFNRLVKDLRKAGR
;
A
#
# COMPACT_ATOMS: atom_id res chain seq x y z
N MET A 1 49.64 3.58 -78.99
CA MET A 1 49.79 3.23 -77.57
C MET A 1 48.77 4.03 -76.76
N LEU A 2 47.95 3.31 -76.01
CA LEU A 2 46.72 3.73 -75.34
C LEU A 2 47.03 4.37 -73.98
N LYS A 3 46.38 5.49 -73.63
CA LYS A 3 46.04 5.84 -72.23
C LYS A 3 44.87 6.83 -72.23
N ARG A 4 43.68 6.29 -71.98
CA ARG A 4 42.42 7.00 -71.72
C ARG A 4 42.47 7.56 -70.29
N ILE A 5 42.18 8.85 -70.11
CA ILE A 5 41.90 9.42 -68.79
C ILE A 5 40.41 9.70 -68.76
N LEU A 6 39.72 8.91 -67.93
CA LEU A 6 38.30 9.00 -67.64
C LEU A 6 38.17 9.83 -66.35
N THR A 7 37.53 10.99 -66.41
CA THR A 7 37.21 11.76 -65.20
C THR A 7 35.69 11.80 -65.07
N THR A 8 35.17 10.86 -64.29
CA THR A 8 33.77 10.80 -63.84
C THR A 8 33.53 11.88 -62.79
N PHE A 9 32.57 12.76 -63.04
CA PHE A 9 32.06 13.75 -62.10
C PHE A 9 30.94 13.09 -61.27
N SER A 10 31.25 12.69 -60.03
CA SER A 10 30.28 12.05 -59.13
C SER A 10 29.43 13.09 -58.41
N LEU A 11 28.12 12.99 -58.62
CA LEU A 11 27.05 13.75 -57.98
C LEU A 11 26.89 13.30 -56.52
N GLY A 12 27.20 14.18 -55.57
CA GLY A 12 27.01 13.92 -54.13
C GLY A 12 25.57 14.21 -53.70
N LEU A 13 24.75 13.17 -53.54
CA LEU A 13 23.44 13.24 -52.90
C LEU A 13 23.62 13.23 -51.38
N ILE A 14 23.39 14.36 -50.72
CA ILE A 14 23.42 14.46 -49.25
C ILE A 14 22.12 13.89 -48.70
N LEU A 15 22.17 12.69 -48.16
CA LEU A 15 21.08 12.10 -47.37
C LEU A 15 21.06 12.78 -45.98
N LEU A 16 20.06 13.62 -45.71
CA LEU A 16 19.71 14.03 -44.36
C LEU A 16 19.12 12.82 -43.61
N SER A 17 19.93 12.17 -42.78
CA SER A 17 19.47 11.17 -41.82
C SER A 17 18.69 11.87 -40.69
N ALA A 18 17.36 11.74 -40.70
CA ALA A 18 16.52 12.10 -39.57
C ALA A 18 16.78 11.13 -38.41
N ASN A 19 17.40 11.62 -37.33
CA ASN A 19 17.54 10.85 -36.10
C ASN A 19 16.14 10.69 -35.46
N PRO A 20 15.65 9.46 -35.22
CA PRO A 20 14.47 9.28 -34.38
C PRO A 20 14.87 9.68 -32.96
N ALA A 21 14.26 10.76 -32.46
CA ALA A 21 14.34 11.11 -31.05
C ALA A 21 13.82 9.90 -30.26
N HIS A 22 14.72 9.22 -29.57
CA HIS A 22 14.36 8.18 -28.62
C HIS A 22 13.53 8.87 -27.54
N ALA A 23 12.21 8.62 -27.55
CA ALA A 23 11.36 8.95 -26.43
C ALA A 23 11.90 8.18 -25.21
N GLN A 24 12.67 8.87 -24.37
CA GLN A 24 13.10 8.36 -23.09
C GLN A 24 11.82 8.19 -22.27
N THR A 25 11.29 6.98 -22.23
CA THR A 25 10.33 6.61 -21.18
C THR A 25 11.04 6.88 -19.86
N MET A 26 10.61 7.92 -19.14
CA MET A 26 11.01 8.13 -17.75
C MET A 26 10.59 6.89 -16.98
N GLN A 27 11.53 5.96 -16.78
CA GLN A 27 11.36 4.87 -15.83
C GLN A 27 11.45 5.53 -14.45
N ILE A 28 10.29 5.77 -13.83
CA ILE A 28 10.24 6.10 -12.41
C ILE A 28 10.83 4.88 -11.69
N PRO A 29 11.94 5.02 -10.94
CA PRO A 29 12.50 3.90 -10.20
C PRO A 29 11.42 3.32 -9.29
N GLU A 30 11.14 2.01 -9.39
CA GLU A 30 10.35 1.32 -8.36
C GLU A 30 11.14 1.41 -7.06
N VAL A 31 10.82 2.39 -6.22
CA VAL A 31 11.24 2.35 -4.82
C VAL A 31 10.40 1.25 -4.21
N GLY A 32 10.91 0.03 -4.19
CA GLY A 32 10.25 -1.08 -3.52
C GLY A 32 9.86 -0.61 -2.12
N ALA A 33 8.58 -0.72 -1.79
CA ALA A 33 8.17 -0.53 -0.41
C ALA A 33 8.92 -1.63 0.35
N PHE A 34 9.97 -1.29 1.09
CA PHE A 34 10.69 -2.23 1.95
C PHE A 34 9.81 -2.53 3.17
N LEU A 35 8.60 -3.03 2.90
CA LEU A 35 7.69 -3.51 3.91
C LEU A 35 8.25 -4.83 4.45
N PRO A 36 8.35 -4.98 5.78
CA PRO A 36 8.81 -6.22 6.36
C PRO A 36 7.80 -7.34 6.06
N SER A 37 8.30 -8.57 5.97
CA SER A 37 7.43 -9.73 5.94
C SER A 37 6.83 -9.97 7.32
N ILE A 38 5.70 -10.67 7.38
CA ILE A 38 5.04 -11.06 8.63
C ILE A 38 5.96 -11.86 9.58
N VAL A 39 6.94 -12.59 9.03
CA VAL A 39 7.93 -13.35 9.83
C VAL A 39 8.96 -12.45 10.51
N ASP A 40 9.18 -11.24 9.99
CA ASP A 40 10.16 -10.28 10.51
C ASP A 40 9.56 -9.38 11.60
N VAL A 41 8.23 -9.31 11.68
CA VAL A 41 7.52 -8.50 12.67
C VAL A 41 6.98 -9.38 13.78
N LYS A 42 7.54 -9.21 14.98
CA LYS A 42 7.10 -9.93 16.18
C LYS A 42 5.61 -9.64 16.46
N PRO A 43 4.77 -10.66 16.71
CA PRO A 43 3.40 -10.47 17.12
C PRO A 43 3.31 -9.84 18.51
N GLY A 44 2.30 -8.98 18.70
CA GLY A 44 1.89 -8.39 19.97
C GLY A 44 0.86 -9.24 20.72
N LYS A 45 -0.06 -8.55 21.42
CA LYS A 45 -1.16 -9.18 22.17
C LYS A 45 -2.35 -9.45 21.25
N LEU A 46 -3.12 -10.50 21.57
CA LEU A 46 -4.42 -10.74 20.95
C LEU A 46 -5.35 -9.55 21.19
N SER A 47 -6.17 -9.25 20.20
CA SER A 47 -7.16 -8.18 20.25
C SER A 47 -8.51 -8.67 19.74
N PRO A 48 -9.64 -8.16 20.27
CA PRO A 48 -10.97 -8.50 19.75
C PRO A 48 -11.16 -8.16 18.26
N VAL A 49 -10.34 -7.28 17.69
CA VAL A 49 -10.40 -6.90 16.26
C VAL A 49 -9.50 -7.76 15.37
N ASP A 50 -8.79 -8.75 15.92
CA ASP A 50 -8.03 -9.70 15.11
C ASP A 50 -8.98 -10.44 14.15
N GLY A 51 -8.67 -10.43 12.85
CA GLY A 51 -9.49 -11.00 11.80
C GLY A 51 -9.14 -10.51 10.40
N LEU A 52 -9.98 -10.82 9.42
CA LEU A 52 -9.93 -10.28 8.06
C LEU A 52 -10.78 -9.02 7.93
N TRP A 53 -10.22 -7.99 7.32
CA TRP A 53 -10.84 -6.68 7.18
C TRP A 53 -10.64 -6.15 5.76
N SER A 54 -11.70 -5.60 5.17
CA SER A 54 -11.63 -4.90 3.89
C SER A 54 -11.27 -3.43 4.09
N ILE A 55 -10.33 -2.90 3.32
CA ILE A 55 -10.01 -1.47 3.24
C ILE A 55 -10.89 -0.86 2.15
N SER A 56 -11.89 -0.08 2.57
CA SER A 56 -12.92 0.50 1.69
C SER A 56 -12.39 1.29 0.49
N SER A 57 -11.30 2.04 0.65
CA SER A 57 -10.72 2.88 -0.41
C SER A 57 -9.91 2.12 -1.45
N LEU A 58 -9.55 0.86 -1.18
CA LEU A 58 -8.69 0.04 -2.05
C LEU A 58 -9.41 -1.19 -2.61
N ASP A 59 -10.56 -1.56 -2.05
CA ASP A 59 -11.21 -2.84 -2.29
C ASP A 59 -10.22 -4.00 -2.11
N LYS A 60 -9.49 -3.98 -0.98
CA LYS A 60 -8.45 -4.96 -0.63
C LYS A 60 -8.67 -5.49 0.76
N VAL A 61 -8.39 -6.78 0.95
CA VAL A 61 -8.48 -7.42 2.26
C VAL A 61 -7.10 -7.53 2.92
N VAL A 62 -7.07 -7.24 4.21
CA VAL A 62 -5.91 -7.41 5.08
C VAL A 62 -6.26 -8.28 6.27
N ARG A 63 -5.25 -8.90 6.88
CA ARG A 63 -5.36 -9.61 8.14
C ARG A 63 -4.82 -8.75 9.26
N ILE A 64 -5.61 -8.49 10.28
CA ILE A 64 -5.15 -8.00 11.59
C ILE A 64 -4.83 -9.21 12.45
N ASP A 65 -3.58 -9.39 12.88
CA ASP A 65 -3.15 -10.50 13.76
C ASP A 65 -2.17 -9.98 14.82
N ARG A 66 -2.66 -9.90 16.07
CA ARG A 66 -1.86 -9.55 17.26
C ARG A 66 -1.06 -8.26 17.03
N GLY A 67 -1.74 -7.23 16.53
CA GLY A 67 -1.16 -5.91 16.30
C GLY A 67 -0.27 -5.77 15.05
N ARG A 68 -0.31 -6.76 14.15
CA ARG A 68 0.28 -6.70 12.82
C ARG A 68 -0.86 -6.69 11.80
N ILE A 69 -0.86 -5.75 10.87
CA ILE A 69 -1.81 -5.76 9.76
C ILE A 69 -1.04 -6.03 8.49
N TYR A 70 -1.36 -7.13 7.81
CA TYR A 70 -0.64 -7.56 6.62
C TYR A 70 -1.57 -7.89 5.46
N ALA A 71 -1.02 -7.72 4.26
CA ALA A 71 -1.67 -8.02 3.00
C ALA A 71 -1.93 -9.53 2.87
N ILE A 72 -3.17 -9.94 2.57
CA ILE A 72 -3.45 -11.34 2.18
C ILE A 72 -3.47 -11.52 0.65
N GLU A 73 -3.63 -10.43 -0.09
CA GLU A 73 -3.51 -10.34 -1.54
C GLU A 73 -2.57 -9.20 -1.93
N GLY A 74 -2.05 -9.20 -3.15
CA GLY A 74 -1.13 -8.17 -3.62
C GLY A 74 -1.85 -6.99 -4.30
N TRP A 75 -1.27 -5.79 -4.21
CA TRP A 75 -1.74 -4.62 -4.96
C TRP A 75 -0.61 -3.62 -5.24
N ASN A 76 -0.87 -2.71 -6.18
CA ASN A 76 0.00 -1.56 -6.44
C ASN A 76 -0.54 -0.34 -5.69
N HIS A 77 0.30 0.27 -4.87
CA HIS A 77 0.00 1.49 -4.14
C HIS A 77 0.74 2.68 -4.77
N LEU A 78 -0.01 3.72 -5.15
CA LEU A 78 0.49 4.96 -5.76
C LEU A 78 1.46 4.75 -6.95
N LEU A 79 1.22 3.74 -7.80
CA LEU A 79 2.01 3.37 -8.99
C LEU A 79 3.46 2.89 -8.73
N VAL A 80 4.07 3.20 -7.59
CA VAL A 80 5.48 2.86 -7.28
C VAL A 80 5.66 1.71 -6.30
N PHE A 81 4.68 1.47 -5.42
CA PHE A 81 4.82 0.49 -4.35
C PHE A 81 4.07 -0.80 -4.65
N LYS A 82 4.81 -1.90 -4.86
CA LYS A 82 4.22 -3.23 -5.02
C LYS A 82 4.09 -3.93 -3.68
N ILE A 83 2.87 -3.99 -3.15
CA ILE A 83 2.55 -4.72 -1.92
C ILE A 83 2.23 -6.17 -2.29
N LYS A 84 2.93 -7.11 -1.65
CA LYS A 84 2.79 -8.55 -1.87
C LYS A 84 2.08 -9.21 -0.69
N PRO A 85 1.42 -10.35 -0.88
CA PRO A 85 0.89 -11.15 0.23
C PRO A 85 1.96 -11.41 1.30
N GLY A 86 1.58 -11.31 2.57
CA GLY A 86 2.45 -11.48 3.73
C GLY A 86 3.27 -10.25 4.12
N MET A 87 3.26 -9.17 3.32
CA MET A 87 3.90 -7.91 3.72
C MET A 87 3.05 -7.19 4.78
N VAL A 88 3.71 -6.74 5.85
CA VAL A 88 3.08 -5.94 6.89
C VAL A 88 2.92 -4.51 6.38
N VAL A 89 1.68 -4.01 6.39
CA VAL A 89 1.34 -2.64 5.98
C VAL A 89 1.13 -1.71 7.18
N ILE A 90 0.67 -2.24 8.31
CA ILE A 90 0.58 -1.49 9.58
C ILE A 90 1.23 -2.32 10.69
N LYS A 91 2.12 -1.70 11.46
CA LYS A 91 2.78 -2.32 12.62
C LYS A 91 2.39 -1.63 13.92
N GLN A 92 2.57 -2.37 15.03
CA GLN A 92 2.30 -1.87 16.39
C GLN A 92 0.84 -1.39 16.55
N PHE A 93 -0.09 -2.07 15.87
CA PHE A 93 -1.51 -1.77 16.00
C PHE A 93 -1.99 -2.22 17.38
N LYS A 94 -2.24 -1.26 18.26
CA LYS A 94 -2.50 -1.50 19.68
C LYS A 94 -3.69 -0.69 20.17
N GLU A 95 -4.46 -1.28 21.06
CA GLU A 95 -5.55 -0.60 21.75
C GLU A 95 -4.98 0.33 22.83
N GLU A 96 -5.34 1.60 22.78
CA GLU A 96 -4.95 2.65 23.75
C GLU A 96 -6.12 3.05 24.66
N GLY A 97 -7.34 2.69 24.27
CA GLY A 97 -8.56 2.86 25.04
C GLY A 97 -9.64 1.99 24.40
N GLN A 98 -10.77 1.77 25.08
CA GLN A 98 -11.81 0.86 24.59
C GLN A 98 -12.22 1.20 23.15
N GLY A 99 -11.90 0.34 22.18
CA GLY A 99 -12.18 0.56 20.75
C GLY A 99 -11.36 1.68 20.08
N MET A 100 -10.32 2.19 20.73
CA MET A 100 -9.40 3.21 20.20
C MET A 100 -8.04 2.57 19.98
N TYR A 101 -7.53 2.65 18.76
CA TYR A 101 -6.28 2.01 18.37
C TYR A 101 -5.29 3.03 17.82
N THR A 102 -4.00 2.75 18.03
CA THR A 102 -2.89 3.46 17.38
C THR A 102 -2.00 2.49 16.64
N GLY A 103 -1.25 2.96 15.65
CA GLY A 103 -0.27 2.16 14.93
C GLY A 103 0.62 3.01 14.05
N GLN A 104 1.43 2.35 13.23
CA GLN A 104 2.25 2.98 12.21
C GLN A 104 1.89 2.40 10.84
N ASP A 105 1.35 3.23 9.96
CA ASP A 105 1.12 2.89 8.56
C ASP A 105 2.44 3.03 7.79
N LEU A 106 2.88 1.95 7.16
CA LEU A 106 4.16 1.88 6.46
C LEU A 106 4.06 2.39 5.03
N PRO A 107 3.04 2.03 4.21
CA PRO A 107 2.85 2.64 2.89
C PRO A 107 2.69 4.17 2.93
N LEU A 108 1.90 4.69 3.86
CA LEU A 108 1.65 6.12 4.02
C LEU A 108 2.71 6.82 4.89
N GLN A 109 3.63 6.06 5.48
CA GLN A 109 4.76 6.53 6.28
C GLN A 109 4.34 7.49 7.42
N GLY A 110 3.25 7.16 8.12
CA GLY A 110 2.65 8.04 9.12
C GLY A 110 2.02 7.32 10.31
N PRO A 111 1.89 8.00 11.47
CA PRO A 111 1.16 7.46 12.59
C PRO A 111 -0.32 7.31 12.22
N LEU A 112 -0.89 6.18 12.64
CA LEU A 112 -2.27 5.80 12.44
C LEU A 112 -3.04 5.92 13.76
N LYS A 113 -4.26 6.44 13.67
CA LYS A 113 -5.29 6.32 14.71
C LYS A 113 -6.50 5.62 14.10
N ALA A 114 -7.10 4.70 14.82
CA ALA A 114 -8.35 4.07 14.43
C ALA A 114 -9.36 4.06 15.58
N MET A 115 -10.64 4.21 15.24
CA MET A 115 -11.74 4.13 16.17
C MET A 115 -12.73 3.08 15.69
N LEU A 116 -13.00 2.08 16.53
CA LEU A 116 -14.10 1.15 16.30
C LEU A 116 -15.40 1.83 16.69
N THR A 117 -16.35 1.85 15.77
CA THR A 117 -17.70 2.39 15.98
C THR A 117 -18.67 1.29 16.42
N GLY A 118 -19.82 1.70 16.97
CA GLY A 118 -20.94 0.83 17.24
C GLY A 118 -21.48 0.10 16.00
N ASP A 119 -21.19 0.62 14.80
CA ASP A 119 -21.55 -0.01 13.52
C ASP A 119 -20.54 -1.05 13.05
N ARG A 120 -19.57 -1.40 13.91
CA ARG A 120 -18.53 -2.42 13.68
C ARG A 120 -17.50 -1.99 12.64
N ILE A 121 -17.41 -0.70 12.33
CA ILE A 121 -16.45 -0.14 11.36
C ILE A 121 -15.25 0.42 12.13
N LEU A 122 -14.04 0.17 11.62
CA LEU A 122 -12.85 0.89 12.06
C LEU A 122 -12.67 2.12 11.18
N ASP A 123 -12.96 3.30 11.74
CA ASP A 123 -12.63 4.57 11.10
C ASP A 123 -11.15 4.87 11.32
N VAL A 124 -10.38 4.95 10.23
CA VAL A 124 -8.93 5.10 10.27
C VAL A 124 -8.51 6.46 9.75
N THR A 125 -7.57 7.09 10.46
CA THR A 125 -6.90 8.32 10.05
C THR A 125 -5.39 8.12 10.15
N VAL A 126 -4.66 8.48 9.09
CA VAL A 126 -3.21 8.42 9.02
C VAL A 126 -2.65 9.79 8.72
N ALA A 127 -1.75 10.30 9.56
CA ALA A 127 -1.00 11.51 9.27
C ALA A 127 0.18 11.16 8.36
N GLY A 128 -0.11 10.90 7.09
CA GLY A 128 0.86 10.41 6.11
C GLY A 128 1.86 11.47 5.65
N ALA A 129 2.95 11.02 5.03
CA ALA A 129 4.03 11.90 4.56
C ALA A 129 3.59 12.94 3.51
N MET A 130 2.49 12.66 2.79
CA MET A 130 1.92 13.56 1.77
C MET A 130 0.62 14.25 2.23
N GLY A 131 0.28 14.16 3.52
CA GLY A 131 -0.96 14.69 4.08
C GLY A 131 -1.79 13.65 4.80
N GLU A 132 -2.86 14.12 5.44
CA GLU A 132 -3.79 13.26 6.17
C GLU A 132 -4.62 12.41 5.19
N VAL A 133 -4.74 11.10 5.49
CA VAL A 133 -5.58 10.16 4.76
C VAL A 133 -6.60 9.56 5.70
N ARG A 134 -7.84 9.41 5.23
CA ARG A 134 -8.94 8.79 5.97
C ARG A 134 -9.54 7.66 5.15
N TYR A 135 -9.82 6.54 5.81
CA TYR A 135 -10.49 5.40 5.20
C TYR A 135 -11.18 4.56 6.26
N GLN A 136 -12.06 3.67 5.84
CA GLN A 136 -12.72 2.73 6.72
C GLN A 136 -12.21 1.31 6.49
N MET A 137 -12.13 0.55 7.58
CA MET A 137 -11.97 -0.89 7.53
C MET A 137 -13.24 -1.58 7.98
N ILE A 138 -13.72 -2.55 7.18
CA ILE A 138 -14.98 -3.26 7.38
C ILE A 138 -14.67 -4.75 7.66
N PRO A 139 -15.15 -5.33 8.77
CA PRO A 139 -14.81 -6.69 9.14
C PRO A 139 -15.44 -7.68 8.15
N GLN A 140 -14.65 -8.62 7.65
CA GLN A 140 -15.08 -9.72 6.79
C GLN A 140 -15.20 -11.02 7.59
N GLN A 141 -14.22 -11.27 8.47
CA GLN A 141 -14.18 -12.43 9.35
C GLN A 141 -13.43 -12.04 10.63
N LEU A 142 -13.89 -12.49 11.79
CA LEU A 142 -13.26 -12.21 13.08
C LEU A 142 -12.74 -13.52 13.68
N ASP A 143 -11.58 -13.48 14.33
CA ASP A 143 -11.02 -14.65 15.01
C ASP A 143 -11.81 -15.00 16.27
N ASP A 144 -12.28 -13.99 16.99
CA ASP A 144 -13.13 -14.11 18.18
C ASP A 144 -14.36 -13.19 18.02
N PRO A 145 -15.42 -13.65 17.33
CA PRO A 145 -16.65 -12.88 17.14
C PRO A 145 -17.32 -12.51 18.47
N ASP A 146 -17.19 -13.34 19.52
CA ASP A 146 -17.83 -13.11 20.81
C ASP A 146 -17.17 -11.97 21.58
N ALA A 147 -15.83 -11.94 21.63
CA ALA A 147 -15.09 -10.82 22.20
C ALA A 147 -15.36 -9.51 21.45
N PHE A 148 -15.38 -9.56 20.11
CA PHE A 148 -15.71 -8.40 19.29
C PHE A 148 -17.12 -7.89 19.56
N ASN A 149 -18.12 -8.78 19.61
CA ASN A 149 -19.52 -8.40 19.85
C ASN A 149 -19.72 -7.80 21.26
N ARG A 150 -18.99 -8.28 22.28
CA ARG A 150 -18.98 -7.65 23.61
C ARG A 150 -18.41 -6.24 23.56
N LEU A 151 -17.27 -6.05 22.90
CA LEU A 151 -16.66 -4.74 22.70
C LEU A 151 -17.64 -3.78 22.03
N VAL A 152 -18.22 -4.15 20.89
CA VAL A 152 -19.19 -3.33 20.15
C VAL A 152 -20.42 -2.99 20.99
N LYS A 153 -20.93 -3.94 21.78
CA LYS A 153 -22.05 -3.69 22.69
C LYS A 153 -21.72 -2.60 23.70
N ASP A 154 -20.50 -2.61 24.24
CA ASP A 154 -20.08 -1.61 25.22
C ASP A 154 -19.79 -0.25 24.57
N LEU A 155 -19.30 -0.24 23.33
CA LEU A 155 -19.17 0.99 22.52
C LEU A 155 -20.53 1.66 22.29
N ARG A 156 -21.54 0.89 21.88
CA ARG A 156 -22.91 1.40 21.67
C ARG A 156 -23.52 1.99 22.93
N LYS A 157 -23.30 1.37 24.09
CA LYS A 157 -23.74 1.92 25.39
C LYS A 157 -23.05 3.24 25.72
N ALA A 158 -21.81 3.41 25.28
CA ALA A 158 -21.05 4.64 25.45
C ALA A 158 -21.38 5.72 24.39
N GLY A 159 -22.37 5.48 23.52
CA GLY A 159 -22.78 6.44 22.47
C GLY A 159 -21.79 6.52 21.31
N ARG A 160 -21.04 5.45 21.04
CA ARG A 160 -20.09 5.32 19.94
C ARG A 160 -20.52 4.25 18.94
#